data_AF-A0A1H8VRB9-F1
#
_entry.id   AF-A0A1H8VRB9-F1
#
_cell.length_a   1.000
_cell.length_b   1.000
_cell.length_c   1.000
_cell.angle_alpha   90.00
_cell.angle_beta   90.00
_cell.angle_gamma   90.00
#
_symmetry.space_group_name_H-M   'P 1'
#
loop_
_entity.id
_entity.type
_entity.pdbx_description
1 polymer ?
#
loop_
_entity_poly.entity_id
_entity_poly.type
_entity_poly.pdbx_seq_one_letter_code
_entity_poly.pdbx_strand_id
1 'polypeptide(L)' 'MNKVNWKAKLSSRKFWALAAALGTSILGAIGASDDTAVKVTGIITAVGACAVYMLAEAYTDGKAAGSDDATSE' A
#
# COMPACT_ATOMS: atom_id res chain seq x y z
N MET A 1 -7.68 -11.11 21.95
CA MET A 1 -7.87 -9.92 21.08
C MET A 1 -7.25 -10.22 19.74
N ASN A 2 -8.02 -10.23 18.65
CA ASN A 2 -7.46 -10.51 17.32
C ASN A 2 -6.55 -9.35 16.89
N LYS A 3 -5.25 -9.60 16.74
CA LYS A 3 -4.31 -8.61 16.20
C LYS A 3 -4.75 -8.26 14.76
N VAL A 4 -4.92 -6.97 14.49
CA VAL A 4 -5.21 -6.49 13.15
C VAL A 4 -3.96 -6.68 12.28
N ASN A 5 -4.09 -7.43 11.18
CA ASN A 5 -3.02 -7.64 10.21
C ASN A 5 -2.84 -6.41 9.30
N TRP A 6 -2.13 -5.39 9.81
CA TRP A 6 -1.87 -4.15 9.09
C TRP A 6 -1.08 -4.35 7.80
N LYS A 7 -0.10 -5.27 7.78
CA LYS A 7 0.65 -5.64 6.56
C LYS A 7 -0.28 -6.05 5.42
N ALA A 8 -1.21 -6.97 5.69
CA ALA A 8 -2.16 -7.45 4.67
C ALA A 8 -3.15 -6.36 4.22
N LYS A 9 -3.55 -5.45 5.12
CA LYS A 9 -4.44 -4.33 4.77
C LYS A 9 -3.74 -3.28 3.89
N LEU A 10 -2.48 -2.95 4.20
CA LEU A 10 -1.72 -1.92 3.49
C LEU A 10 -1.19 -2.41 2.12
N SER A 11 -1.02 -3.71 1.90
CA SER A 11 -0.73 -4.26 0.56
C SER A 11 -1.95 -4.51 -0.31
N SER A 12 -3.16 -4.36 0.25
CA SER A 12 -4.38 -4.65 -0.48
C SER A 12 -4.57 -3.66 -1.63
N ARG A 13 -4.67 -4.17 -2.86
CA ARG A 13 -5.05 -3.36 -4.03
C ARG A 13 -6.37 -2.61 -3.82
N LYS A 14 -7.30 -3.20 -3.04
CA LYS A 14 -8.59 -2.57 -2.73
C LYS A 14 -8.43 -1.34 -1.85
N PHE A 15 -7.45 -1.33 -0.94
CA PHE A 15 -7.17 -0.17 -0.10
C PHE A 15 -6.69 1.01 -0.95
N TRP A 16 -5.70 0.77 -1.83
CA TRP A 16 -5.15 1.82 -2.68
C TRP A 16 -6.14 2.33 -3.73
N ALA A 17 -7.00 1.44 -4.27
CA ALA A 17 -8.08 1.86 -5.16
C ALA A 17 -9.08 2.78 -4.45
N LEU A 18 -9.47 2.46 -3.21
CA LEU A 18 -10.35 3.32 -2.41
C LEU A 18 -9.67 4.64 -2.02
N ALA A 19 -8.36 4.63 -1.70
CA ALA A 19 -7.61 5.84 -1.41
C ALA A 19 -7.57 6.79 -2.61
N ALA A 20 -7.33 6.27 -3.82
CA ALA A 20 -7.35 7.05 -5.05
C ALA A 20 -8.76 7.60 -5.36
N ALA A 21 -9.79 6.78 -5.20
CA ALA A 21 -11.18 7.19 -5.42
C ALA A 21 -11.63 8.26 -4.40
N LEU A 22 -11.24 8.12 -3.14
CA LEU A 22 -11.50 9.09 -2.08
C LEU A 22 -10.78 10.41 -2.38
N GLY A 23 -9.50 10.36 -2.72
CA GLY A 23 -8.73 11.54 -3.09
C GLY A 23 -9.35 12.29 -4.27
N THR A 24 -9.72 11.56 -5.33
CA THR A 24 -10.38 12.14 -6.51
C THR A 24 -11.74 12.74 -6.17
N SER A 25 -12.55 12.06 -5.35
CA SER A 25 -13.87 12.55 -4.93
C SER A 25 -13.78 13.83 -4.09
N ILE A 26 -12.81 13.91 -3.17
CA ILE A 26 -12.57 15.12 -2.36
C ILE A 26 -12.15 16.29 -3.26
N LEU A 27 -11.25 16.04 -4.22
CA LEU A 27 -10.80 17.05 -5.18
C LEU A 27 -11.95 17.57 -6.05
N GLY A 28 -12.82 16.67 -6.51
CA GLY A 28 -14.05 17.05 -7.22
C GLY A 28 -14.97 17.90 -6.36
N ALA A 29 -15.13 17.55 -5.08
CA ALA A 29 -16.01 18.28 -4.15
C ALA A 29 -15.54 19.72 -3.87
N ILE A 30 -14.23 19.98 -3.87
CA ILE A 30 -13.67 21.32 -3.68
C ILE A 30 -13.50 22.11 -4.98
N GLY A 31 -13.90 21.53 -6.13
CA GLY A 31 -13.76 22.18 -7.44
C GLY A 31 -12.32 22.26 -7.96
N ALA A 32 -11.46 21.32 -7.58
CA ALA A 32 -10.09 21.26 -8.09
C ALA A 32 -10.08 20.94 -9.59
N SER A 33 -9.06 21.41 -10.31
CA SER A 33 -8.89 21.11 -11.73
C SER A 33 -8.56 19.64 -11.98
N ASP A 34 -8.88 19.15 -13.18
CA ASP A 34 -8.55 17.79 -13.62
C ASP A 34 -7.05 17.50 -13.52
N ASP A 35 -6.20 18.48 -13.84
CA ASP A 35 -4.75 18.38 -13.70
C ASP A 35 -4.33 18.13 -12.24
N THR A 36 -4.99 18.77 -11.28
CA THR A 36 -4.74 18.55 -9.84
C THR A 36 -5.19 17.14 -9.43
N ALA A 37 -6.34 16.68 -9.92
CA ALA A 37 -6.85 15.33 -9.64
C ALA A 37 -5.91 14.24 -10.17
N VAL A 38 -5.38 14.42 -11.39
CA VAL A 38 -4.37 13.52 -11.99
C VAL A 38 -3.09 13.51 -11.16
N LYS A 39 -2.58 14.69 -10.77
CA LYS A 39 -1.37 14.81 -9.93
C LYS A 39 -1.52 14.09 -8.60
N VAL A 40 -2.63 14.30 -7.88
CA VAL A 40 -2.87 13.64 -6.59
C VAL A 40 -3.03 12.13 -6.75
N THR A 41 -3.75 11.67 -7.76
CA THR A 41 -3.87 10.24 -8.07
C THR A 41 -2.51 9.61 -8.41
N GLY A 42 -1.66 10.33 -9.15
CA GLY A 42 -0.29 9.93 -9.45
C GLY A 42 0.55 9.78 -8.18
N ILE A 43 0.45 10.74 -7.25
CA ILE A 43 1.14 10.67 -5.95
C ILE A 43 0.67 9.47 -5.14
N ILE A 44 -0.65 9.23 -5.02
CA ILE A 44 -1.20 8.07 -4.31
C ILE A 44 -0.68 6.76 -4.91
N THR A 45 -0.60 6.70 -6.24
CA THR A 45 -0.09 5.52 -6.97
C THR A 45 1.40 5.29 -6.69
N ALA A 46 2.22 6.35 -6.73
CA ALA A 46 3.65 6.26 -6.45
C ALA A 46 3.93 5.81 -5.01
N VAL A 47 3.24 6.40 -4.03
CA VAL A 47 3.34 5.99 -2.62
C VAL A 47 2.88 4.55 -2.43
N GLY A 48 1.78 4.17 -3.07
CA GLY A 48 1.27 2.80 -3.04
C GLY A 48 2.25 1.78 -3.60
N ALA A 49 2.93 2.10 -4.69
CA ALA A 49 3.96 1.25 -5.28
C ALA A 49 5.14 1.03 -4.32
N CYS A 50 5.66 2.10 -3.70
CA CYS A 50 6.72 1.99 -2.70
C CYS A 50 6.28 1.15 -1.48
N ALA A 51 5.07 1.40 -0.97
CA ALA A 51 4.55 0.66 0.19
C ALA A 51 4.39 -0.84 -0.09
N VAL A 52 3.89 -1.20 -1.28
CA VAL A 52 3.74 -2.60 -1.70
C VAL A 52 5.11 -3.26 -1.89
N TYR A 53 6.07 -2.55 -2.49
CA TYR A 53 7.43 -3.07 -2.69
C TYR A 53 8.13 -3.38 -1.36
N MET A 54 8.15 -2.43 -0.41
CA MET A 54 8.73 -2.64 0.92
C MET A 54 8.06 -3.81 1.66
N LEU A 55 6.75 -4.01 1.46
CA LEU A 55 6.06 -5.14 2.07
C LEU A 55 6.39 -6.48 1.40
N ALA A 56 6.61 -6.48 0.09
CA ALA A 56 7.04 -7.66 -0.65
C ALA A 56 8.43 -8.10 -0.18
N GLU A 57 9.37 -7.16 -0.03
CA GLU A 57 10.71 -7.42 0.55
C GLU A 57 10.60 -7.92 1.99
N ALA A 58 9.80 -7.26 2.85
CA ALA A 58 9.60 -7.70 4.22
C ALA A 58 8.93 -9.09 4.34
N TYR A 59 8.21 -9.54 3.31
CA TYR A 59 7.67 -10.90 3.24
C TYR A 59 8.74 -11.91 2.83
N THR A 60 9.58 -11.58 1.85
CA THR A 60 10.69 -12.45 1.42
C THR A 60 11.74 -12.60 2.53
N ASP A 61 12.09 -11.51 3.22
CA ASP A 61 13.07 -11.52 4.31
C ASP A 61 12.55 -12.30 5.52
N GLY A 62 11.26 -12.16 5.84
CA GLY A 62 10.63 -12.94 6.89
C GLY A 62 10.61 -14.44 6.60
N LYS A 63 10.51 -14.84 5.32
CA LYS A 63 10.64 -16.24 4.91
C LYS A 63 12.08 -16.74 4.98
N ALA A 64 13.05 -15.92 4.54
CA ALA A 64 14.46 -16.27 4.61
C ALA A 64 14.92 -16.48 6.06
N ALA A 65 14.59 -15.55 6.96
CA ALA A 65 14.92 -15.65 8.38
C ALA A 65 14.32 -16.89 9.08
N GLY A 66 13.13 -17.33 8.65
CA GLY A 66 12.52 -18.58 9.15
C GLY A 66 13.08 -19.86 8.52
N SER A 67 13.87 -19.75 7.44
CA SER A 67 14.53 -20.88 6.77
C SER A 67 15.88 -21.20 7.43
N ASP A 68 16.62 -20.18 7.87
CA ASP A 68 17.93 -20.34 8.51
C ASP A 68 17.84 -21.05 9.88
N ASP A 69 16.70 -20.91 10.58
CA ASP A 69 16.43 -21.57 11.87
C ASP A 69 16.18 -23.10 11.71
N ALA A 70 15.80 -23.57 10.52
CA ALA A 70 15.47 -24.98 10.26
C ALA A 70 16.66 -25.84 9.79
N THR A 71 17.83 -25.23 9.58
CA THR A 71 19.05 -25.91 9.12
C THR A 71 20.13 -26.05 10.19
N SER A 72 19.79 -25.72 11.44
CA SER A 72 20.68 -25.82 12.61
C SER A 72 20.18 -26.86 13.61
N GLU A 73 19.82 -28.06 13.16
CA GLU A 73 19.72 -29.27 14.00
C GLU A 73 20.39 -30.46 13.32
#